data_AF-A0A7K1V209-F1
#
_entry.id   AF-A0A7K1V209-F1
#
_cell.length_a   1.000
_cell.length_b   1.000
_cell.length_c   1.000
_cell.angle_alpha   90.00
_cell.angle_beta   90.00
_cell.angle_gamma   90.00
#
_symmetry.space_group_name_H-M   'P 1'
#
loop_
_entity.id
_entity.type
_entity.pdbx_description
1 polymer ?
#
loop_
_entity_poly.entity_id
_entity_poly.type
_entity_poly.pdbx_seq_one_letter_code
_entity_poly.pdbx_strand_id
1 'polypeptide(L)'
;MGIIMRNNTTALSRTATVAVAGTIGLALSGGTGAAAVDATNSIVDQQGRTVEAISADTRIDWVPPLDGNPLTREWFHNGKACFKVDLPAGDPWTGHITMGYQVGYPATLSGKISFQYQTPGLELELGTDAKADVFNLIPTLGVQLDVGFGPGIQSVDVAGGDVSGAGGCISIAGFHGTVTGVLGTTTIRPFVRLVSGSGDTVVAYGPLSTN
;
A
#
# COMPACT_ATOMS: atom_id res chain seq x y z
N MET A 1 -37.38 -89.18 -1.62
CA MET A 1 -37.91 -87.88 -1.17
C MET A 1 -36.71 -86.98 -0.92
N GLY A 2 -36.24 -86.11 -1.82
CA GLY A 2 -36.91 -84.90 -2.34
C GLY A 2 -36.95 -83.85 -1.21
N ILE A 3 -36.23 -82.71 -1.22
CA ILE A 3 -36.27 -81.61 -2.19
C ILE A 3 -35.05 -80.69 -2.03
N ILE A 4 -34.62 -80.09 -3.14
CA ILE A 4 -33.59 -79.06 -3.31
C ILE A 4 -34.14 -77.68 -2.91
N MET A 5 -33.32 -76.81 -2.29
CA MET A 5 -33.42 -75.36 -2.53
C MET A 5 -32.05 -74.68 -2.43
N ARG A 6 -31.62 -74.08 -3.54
CA ARG A 6 -30.52 -73.11 -3.64
C ARG A 6 -31.06 -71.73 -3.24
N ASN A 7 -30.21 -70.85 -2.71
CA ASN A 7 -30.26 -69.44 -3.08
C ASN A 7 -28.90 -68.74 -2.91
N ASN A 8 -28.41 -68.18 -4.03
CA ASN A 8 -27.32 -67.22 -4.11
C ASN A 8 -27.76 -65.87 -3.54
N THR A 9 -26.84 -65.09 -2.98
CA THR A 9 -26.76 -63.64 -3.24
C THR A 9 -25.35 -63.12 -3.00
N THR A 10 -24.91 -62.28 -3.93
CA THR A 10 -23.57 -61.69 -4.10
C THR A 10 -23.43 -60.34 -3.40
N ALA A 11 -22.17 -60.02 -3.07
CA ALA A 11 -21.52 -58.70 -3.07
C ALA A 11 -22.01 -57.61 -2.09
N LEU A 12 -21.06 -57.09 -1.30
CA LEU A 12 -21.05 -55.68 -0.88
C LEU A 12 -19.59 -55.18 -0.77
N SER A 13 -19.10 -54.59 -1.87
CA SER A 13 -18.04 -53.60 -1.85
C SER A 13 -18.69 -52.23 -1.62
N ARG A 14 -18.34 -51.48 -0.57
CA ARG A 14 -18.67 -50.04 -0.44
C ARG A 14 -17.56 -49.26 0.28
N THR A 15 -16.75 -48.59 -0.54
CA THR A 15 -16.38 -47.17 -0.47
C THR A 15 -16.11 -46.55 0.91
N ALA A 16 -14.84 -46.28 1.18
CA ALA A 16 -14.37 -45.52 2.33
C ALA A 16 -14.60 -43.99 2.13
N THR A 17 -15.39 -43.44 3.06
CA THR A 17 -15.29 -42.12 3.70
C THR A 17 -14.85 -40.89 2.90
N VAL A 18 -15.81 -39.99 2.66
CA VAL A 18 -15.63 -38.58 2.34
C VAL A 18 -15.14 -37.83 3.59
N ALA A 19 -13.98 -37.17 3.51
CA ALA A 19 -13.52 -36.24 4.53
C ALA A 19 -14.29 -34.92 4.41
N VAL A 20 -15.07 -34.56 5.44
CA VAL A 20 -15.73 -33.26 5.53
C VAL A 20 -14.76 -32.31 6.23
N ALA A 21 -14.23 -31.33 5.50
CA ALA A 21 -13.52 -30.20 6.09
C ALA A 21 -14.54 -29.32 6.82
N GLY A 22 -14.52 -29.35 8.16
CA GLY A 22 -15.34 -28.47 8.98
C GLY A 22 -14.67 -27.10 9.11
N THR A 23 -15.32 -26.05 8.60
CA THR A 23 -14.95 -24.67 8.92
C THR A 23 -15.59 -24.31 10.27
N ILE A 24 -14.78 -24.15 11.31
CA ILE A 24 -15.23 -23.55 12.57
C ILE A 24 -15.23 -22.03 12.36
N GLY A 25 -16.41 -21.44 12.26
CA GLY A 25 -16.60 -19.99 12.39
C GLY A 25 -16.43 -19.59 13.86
N LEU A 26 -15.37 -18.85 14.17
CA LEU A 26 -15.18 -18.29 15.51
C LEU A 26 -16.17 -17.14 15.74
N ALA A 27 -17.08 -17.34 16.69
CA ALA A 27 -17.93 -16.28 17.23
C ALA A 27 -17.08 -15.32 18.08
N LEU A 28 -17.00 -14.06 17.68
CA LEU A 28 -16.46 -12.98 18.50
C LEU A 28 -17.54 -12.55 19.52
N SER A 29 -17.52 -13.12 20.72
CA SER A 29 -18.29 -12.63 21.86
C SER A 29 -17.60 -11.40 22.47
N GLY A 30 -18.36 -10.32 22.67
CA GLY A 30 -17.88 -8.95 22.75
C GLY A 30 -17.11 -8.50 23.99
N GLY A 31 -16.39 -7.39 23.80
CA GLY A 31 -15.75 -6.55 24.82
C GLY A 31 -15.31 -5.22 24.19
N THR A 32 -16.01 -4.14 24.56
CA THR A 32 -15.85 -2.70 24.26
C THR A 32 -14.67 -2.26 23.38
N GLY A 33 -15.00 -1.71 22.20
CA GLY A 33 -14.08 -1.02 21.29
C GLY A 33 -13.52 -1.95 20.20
N ALA A 34 -14.38 -2.47 19.33
CA ALA A 34 -13.91 -3.16 18.14
C ALA A 34 -13.11 -2.15 17.29
N ALA A 35 -11.79 -2.25 17.31
CA ALA A 35 -10.96 -1.65 16.27
C ALA A 35 -11.53 -2.12 14.94
N ALA A 36 -11.84 -1.19 14.05
CA ALA A 36 -12.36 -1.56 12.74
C ALA A 36 -11.20 -2.26 12.00
N VAL A 37 -11.32 -3.56 11.80
CA VAL A 37 -10.33 -4.32 11.04
C VAL A 37 -10.52 -3.95 9.57
N ASP A 38 -9.49 -3.35 8.97
CA ASP A 38 -9.54 -2.89 7.59
C ASP A 38 -9.14 -3.99 6.61
N ALA A 39 -8.16 -4.81 7.01
CA ALA A 39 -7.68 -5.93 6.21
C ALA A 39 -6.97 -6.98 7.08
N THR A 40 -7.08 -8.24 6.66
CA THR A 40 -6.30 -9.34 7.22
C THR A 40 -5.68 -10.17 6.10
N ASN A 41 -4.57 -10.83 6.42
CA ASN A 41 -4.02 -11.89 5.60
C ASN A 41 -3.30 -12.89 6.50
N SER A 42 -3.30 -14.16 6.14
CA SER A 42 -2.72 -15.23 6.94
C SER A 42 -1.87 -16.19 6.09
N ILE A 43 -0.85 -16.76 6.72
CA ILE A 43 -0.03 -17.83 6.15
C ILE A 43 0.08 -18.97 7.18
N VAL A 44 0.23 -20.20 6.71
CA VAL A 44 0.67 -21.31 7.55
C VAL A 44 2.18 -21.38 7.48
N ASP A 45 2.85 -21.18 8.62
CA ASP A 45 4.30 -21.17 8.69
C ASP A 45 4.91 -22.58 8.55
N GLN A 46 6.24 -22.67 8.51
CA GLN A 46 6.95 -23.95 8.37
C GLN A 46 6.68 -24.95 9.50
N GLN A 47 6.19 -24.49 10.65
CA GLN A 47 5.87 -25.31 11.82
C GLN A 47 4.37 -25.67 11.86
N GLY A 48 3.61 -25.34 10.82
CA GLY A 48 2.19 -25.65 10.72
C GLY A 48 1.28 -24.69 11.48
N ARG A 49 1.80 -23.55 11.95
CA ARG A 49 1.04 -22.56 12.71
C ARG A 49 0.43 -21.52 11.79
N THR A 50 -0.79 -21.09 12.08
CA THR A 50 -1.41 -19.98 11.34
C THR A 50 -0.89 -18.65 11.90
N VAL A 51 -0.25 -17.87 11.05
CA VAL A 51 0.28 -16.53 11.35
C VAL A 51 -0.55 -15.52 10.56
N GLU A 52 -1.18 -14.58 11.26
CA GLU A 52 -2.09 -13.58 10.71
C GLU A 52 -1.52 -12.17 10.90
N ALA A 53 -1.46 -11.39 9.82
CA ALA A 53 -1.22 -9.95 9.84
C ALA A 53 -2.56 -9.21 9.69
N ILE A 54 -2.74 -8.17 10.50
CA ILE A 54 -4.01 -7.44 10.63
C ILE A 54 -3.71 -5.94 10.54
N SER A 55 -4.38 -5.26 9.60
CA SER A 55 -4.50 -3.80 9.56
C SER A 55 -5.80 -3.40 10.24
N ALA A 56 -5.74 -2.43 11.16
CA ALA A 56 -6.93 -1.92 11.82
C ALA A 56 -6.85 -0.42 12.08
N ASP A 57 -8.01 0.23 12.17
CA ASP A 57 -8.17 1.66 12.41
C ASP A 57 -7.34 2.56 11.46
N THR A 58 -7.09 2.09 10.23
CA THR A 58 -6.26 2.79 9.26
C THR A 58 -6.98 3.99 8.68
N ARG A 59 -6.36 5.16 8.83
CA ARG A 59 -6.89 6.44 8.37
C ARG A 59 -5.80 7.27 7.71
N ILE A 60 -6.08 7.71 6.48
CA ILE A 60 -5.27 8.65 5.72
C ILE A 60 -6.04 9.98 5.64
N ASP A 61 -5.50 11.00 6.30
CA ASP A 61 -6.08 12.35 6.33
C ASP A 61 -5.33 13.25 5.36
N TRP A 62 -5.92 13.48 4.19
CA TRP A 62 -5.40 14.46 3.23
C TRP A 62 -5.59 15.87 3.75
N VAL A 63 -4.55 16.69 3.65
CA VAL A 63 -4.55 18.09 4.10
C VAL A 63 -4.08 19.03 3.00
N PRO A 64 -4.52 20.29 3.00
CA PRO A 64 -3.92 21.31 2.15
C PRO A 64 -2.40 21.38 2.36
N PRO A 65 -1.58 21.41 1.29
CA PRO A 65 -0.14 21.46 1.41
C PRO A 65 0.35 22.70 2.17
N LEU A 66 1.29 22.50 3.09
CA LEU A 66 1.89 23.57 3.87
C LEU A 66 2.70 24.55 3.02
N ASP A 67 3.26 24.08 1.90
CA ASP A 67 4.03 24.89 0.95
C ASP A 67 3.16 25.72 -0.01
N GLY A 68 1.83 25.56 0.05
CA GLY A 68 0.88 26.23 -0.85
C GLY A 68 1.01 25.82 -2.32
N ASN A 69 1.78 24.78 -2.63
CA ASN A 69 2.02 24.35 -3.99
C ASN A 69 0.88 23.44 -4.49
N PRO A 70 0.18 23.78 -5.59
CA PRO A 70 -0.92 22.96 -6.12
C PRO A 70 -0.47 21.59 -6.64
N LEU A 71 0.84 21.39 -6.84
CA LEU A 71 1.45 20.12 -7.25
C LEU A 71 1.95 19.29 -6.07
N THR A 72 1.83 19.81 -4.85
CA THR A 72 2.12 19.07 -3.62
C THR A 72 0.87 18.36 -3.13
N ARG A 73 1.07 17.20 -2.53
CA ARG A 73 0.06 16.38 -1.86
C ARG A 73 0.59 16.04 -0.48
N GLU A 74 -0.22 16.26 0.53
CA GLU A 74 0.19 16.13 1.93
C GLU A 74 -0.89 15.39 2.74
N TRP A 75 -0.47 14.50 3.64
CA TRP A 75 -1.37 13.69 4.44
C TRP A 75 -0.79 13.30 5.79
N PHE A 76 -1.68 12.85 6.68
CA PHE A 76 -1.34 12.16 7.92
C PHE A 76 -1.85 10.72 7.90
N HIS A 77 -1.01 9.77 8.32
CA HIS A 77 -1.32 8.36 8.46
C HIS A 77 -1.47 7.99 9.94
N ASN A 78 -2.61 7.39 10.25
CA ASN A 78 -2.94 6.82 11.55
C ASN A 78 -3.36 5.37 11.34
N GLY A 79 -3.07 4.49 12.30
CA GLY A 79 -3.50 3.10 12.19
C GLY A 79 -2.82 2.17 13.18
N LYS A 80 -3.24 0.92 13.14
CA LYS A 80 -2.70 -0.17 13.94
C LYS A 80 -2.28 -1.32 13.04
N ALA A 81 -1.08 -1.84 13.32
CA ALA A 81 -0.63 -3.10 12.79
C ALA A 81 -0.65 -4.12 13.91
N CYS A 82 -1.50 -5.13 13.76
CA CYS A 82 -1.66 -6.21 14.71
C CYS A 82 -1.24 -7.54 14.10
N PHE A 83 -0.92 -8.49 14.95
CA PHE A 83 -0.69 -9.87 14.55
C PHE A 83 -1.39 -10.85 15.49
N LYS A 84 -1.68 -12.03 14.97
CA LYS A 84 -2.12 -13.19 15.74
C LYS A 84 -1.41 -14.44 15.24
N VAL A 85 -1.06 -15.32 16.15
CA VAL A 85 -0.46 -16.62 15.84
C VAL A 85 -1.16 -17.70 16.63
N ASP A 86 -1.56 -18.76 15.93
CA ASP A 86 -2.07 -19.96 16.56
C ASP A 86 -0.91 -20.75 17.20
N LEU A 87 -0.78 -20.63 18.52
CA LEU A 87 0.29 -21.25 19.29
C LEU A 87 -0.27 -22.22 20.32
N PRO A 88 0.32 -23.43 20.44
CA PRO A 88 0.17 -24.25 21.63
C PRO A 88 0.59 -23.48 22.89
N ALA A 89 -0.06 -23.76 24.01
CA ALA A 89 0.21 -23.05 25.26
C ALA A 89 1.68 -23.23 25.68
N GLY A 90 2.41 -22.12 25.75
CA GLY A 90 3.82 -22.08 26.17
C GLY A 90 4.85 -22.10 25.03
N ASP A 91 4.43 -22.24 23.77
CA ASP A 91 5.37 -22.23 22.64
C ASP A 91 5.87 -20.82 22.33
N PRO A 92 7.19 -20.62 22.16
CA PRO A 92 7.73 -19.33 21.78
C PRO A 92 7.46 -19.05 20.30
N TRP A 93 7.05 -17.82 20.02
CA TRP A 93 7.01 -17.27 18.68
C TRP A 93 7.64 -15.89 18.67
N THR A 94 8.38 -15.59 17.61
CA THR A 94 9.00 -14.28 17.38
C THR A 94 8.83 -13.88 15.93
N GLY A 95 8.79 -12.58 15.68
CA GLY A 95 8.75 -12.02 14.35
C GLY A 95 9.00 -10.51 14.37
N HIS A 96 8.94 -9.90 13.20
CA HIS A 96 9.05 -8.47 13.00
C HIS A 96 7.82 -7.97 12.26
N ILE A 97 7.07 -7.06 12.88
CA ILE A 97 5.91 -6.42 12.27
C ILE A 97 6.31 -5.07 11.68
N THR A 98 5.77 -4.74 10.51
CA THR A 98 6.00 -3.48 9.81
C THR A 98 4.69 -2.93 9.29
N MET A 99 4.41 -1.68 9.61
CA MET A 99 3.32 -0.90 9.04
C MET A 99 3.89 0.08 8.03
N GLY A 100 3.22 0.20 6.89
CA GLY A 100 3.66 1.09 5.83
C GLY A 100 2.53 1.43 4.88
N TYR A 101 2.89 2.10 3.78
CA TYR A 101 1.98 2.31 2.67
C TYR A 101 2.73 2.38 1.34
N GLN A 102 2.01 2.09 0.28
CA GLN A 102 2.42 2.35 -1.09
C GLN A 102 1.83 3.67 -1.55
N VAL A 103 2.62 4.49 -2.24
CA VAL A 103 2.16 5.72 -2.89
C VAL A 103 2.37 5.63 -4.39
N GLY A 104 1.39 6.07 -5.16
CA GLY A 104 1.46 6.06 -6.63
C GLY A 104 0.72 7.25 -7.24
N TYR A 105 1.31 7.81 -8.30
CA TYR A 105 0.74 8.91 -9.08
C TYR A 105 1.22 8.82 -10.54
N PRO A 106 0.42 9.29 -11.51
CA PRO A 106 0.63 8.94 -12.92
C PRO A 106 1.72 9.76 -13.61
N ALA A 107 1.89 11.04 -13.23
CA ALA A 107 2.83 11.94 -13.89
C ALA A 107 3.50 12.89 -12.89
N THR A 108 4.71 13.32 -13.22
CA THR A 108 5.46 14.30 -12.45
C THR A 108 5.76 15.54 -13.30
N LEU A 109 5.75 16.70 -12.67
CA LEU A 109 6.18 17.96 -13.26
C LEU A 109 7.48 18.42 -12.59
N SER A 110 8.56 18.49 -13.36
CA SER A 110 9.78 19.18 -12.97
C SER A 110 9.81 20.53 -13.68
N GLY A 111 9.57 21.62 -12.94
CA GLY A 111 9.63 22.98 -13.48
C GLY A 111 11.06 23.50 -13.49
N LYS A 112 11.56 23.94 -14.66
CA LYS A 112 12.68 24.90 -14.75
C LYS A 112 12.09 26.22 -15.22
N ILE A 113 12.09 27.23 -14.35
CA ILE A 113 11.68 28.57 -14.74
C ILE A 113 12.86 29.23 -15.46
N SER A 114 12.76 29.36 -16.79
CA SER A 114 13.77 30.01 -17.62
C SER A 114 13.43 31.49 -17.81
N PHE A 115 14.01 32.37 -16.99
CA PHE A 115 13.83 33.81 -17.17
C PHE A 115 14.72 34.31 -18.32
N GLN A 116 14.15 34.47 -19.52
CA GLN A 116 14.85 35.07 -20.66
C GLN A 116 14.59 36.57 -20.67
N TYR A 117 15.51 37.34 -20.07
CA TYR A 117 15.50 38.81 -20.23
C TYR A 117 16.37 39.18 -21.43
N GLN A 118 15.73 39.39 -22.59
CA GLN A 118 16.40 39.98 -23.75
C GLN A 118 16.27 41.50 -23.65
N THR A 119 17.41 42.20 -23.54
CA THR A 119 17.44 43.65 -23.66
C THR A 119 17.12 44.07 -25.09
N PRO A 120 16.37 45.17 -25.31
CA PRO A 120 16.12 45.68 -26.65
C PRO A 120 17.42 45.84 -27.43
N GLY A 121 17.46 45.28 -28.64
CA GLY A 121 18.58 45.41 -29.56
C GLY A 121 18.29 46.46 -30.62
N LEU A 122 19.32 47.21 -31.00
CA LEU A 122 19.30 48.09 -32.16
C LEU A 122 20.34 47.55 -33.14
N GLU A 123 19.91 47.14 -34.32
CA GLU A 123 20.80 46.70 -35.40
C GLU A 123 20.83 47.78 -36.46
N LEU A 124 22.05 48.14 -36.87
CA LEU A 124 22.30 49.17 -37.88
C LEU A 124 22.90 48.49 -39.10
N GLU A 125 22.13 48.42 -40.18
CA GLU A 125 22.61 47.90 -41.45
C GLU A 125 23.20 49.05 -42.27
N LEU A 126 24.53 49.06 -42.39
CA LEU A 126 25.28 50.10 -43.12
C LEU A 126 25.42 49.69 -44.60
N GLY A 127 24.37 49.92 -45.37
CA GLY A 127 24.36 49.89 -46.85
C GLY A 127 24.33 51.31 -47.45
N THR A 128 24.15 51.40 -48.78
CA THR A 128 23.97 52.69 -49.50
C THR A 128 22.77 53.50 -49.00
N ASP A 129 21.81 52.84 -48.34
CA ASP A 129 20.78 53.45 -47.50
C ASP A 129 20.93 52.89 -46.07
N ALA A 130 21.26 53.73 -45.09
CA ALA A 130 21.37 53.30 -43.70
C ALA A 130 19.98 53.04 -43.11
N LYS A 131 19.73 51.82 -42.61
CA LYS A 131 18.49 51.45 -41.90
C LYS A 131 18.82 51.00 -40.48
N ALA A 132 18.01 51.45 -39.53
CA ALA A 132 18.11 51.07 -38.13
C ALA A 132 16.85 50.31 -37.73
N ASP A 133 17.00 49.04 -37.38
CA ASP A 133 15.91 48.19 -36.94
C ASP A 133 15.97 47.99 -35.42
N VAL A 134 14.82 48.20 -34.77
CA VAL A 134 14.60 47.94 -33.34
C VAL A 134 13.88 46.61 -33.18
N PHE A 135 14.45 45.69 -32.40
CA PHE A 135 13.85 44.37 -32.16
C PHE A 135 13.87 44.00 -30.67
N ASN A 136 13.00 43.06 -30.28
CA ASN A 136 12.81 42.60 -28.89
C ASN A 136 12.33 43.69 -27.92
N LEU A 137 11.35 44.50 -28.34
CA LEU A 137 10.78 45.60 -27.54
C LEU A 137 9.88 45.15 -26.38
N ILE A 138 9.44 43.89 -26.37
CA ILE A 138 8.62 43.31 -25.30
C ILE A 138 9.42 42.14 -24.69
N PRO A 139 9.76 42.18 -23.39
CA PRO A 139 10.43 41.06 -22.74
C PRO A 139 9.51 39.83 -22.78
N THR A 140 10.03 38.72 -23.31
CA THR A 140 9.28 37.46 -23.45
C THR A 140 9.59 36.54 -22.28
N LEU A 141 8.60 36.21 -21.44
CA LEU A 141 8.75 35.20 -20.38
C LEU A 141 8.45 33.81 -20.94
N GLY A 142 9.47 32.96 -21.04
CA GLY A 142 9.31 31.55 -21.41
C GLY A 142 9.23 30.65 -20.17
N VAL A 143 8.17 29.84 -20.04
CA VAL A 143 8.10 28.79 -19.02
C VAL A 143 8.36 27.45 -19.71
N GLN A 144 9.41 26.75 -19.32
CA GLN A 144 9.67 25.37 -19.76
C GLN A 144 9.18 24.42 -18.66
N LEU A 145 8.20 23.61 -19.02
CA LEU A 145 7.58 22.62 -18.16
C LEU A 145 7.94 21.23 -18.68
N ASP A 146 8.77 20.51 -17.94
CA ASP A 146 9.10 19.12 -18.25
C ASP A 146 8.10 18.21 -17.52
N VAL A 147 7.21 17.58 -18.28
CA VAL A 147 6.27 16.57 -17.78
C VAL A 147 6.86 15.19 -18.05
N GLY A 148 7.00 14.40 -16.98
CA GLY A 148 7.46 13.02 -17.04
C GLY A 148 6.43 12.04 -16.49
N PHE A 149 6.67 10.74 -16.71
CA PHE A 149 5.93 9.69 -16.00
C PHE A 149 6.20 9.77 -14.50
N GLY A 150 5.20 9.42 -13.68
CA GLY A 150 5.40 9.24 -12.25
C GLY A 150 6.41 8.13 -11.96
N PRO A 151 6.95 8.05 -10.73
CA PRO A 151 8.01 7.11 -10.36
C PRO A 151 7.53 5.65 -10.22
N GLY A 152 6.34 5.31 -10.70
CA GLY A 152 5.66 4.06 -10.39
C GLY A 152 5.12 4.02 -8.95
N ILE A 153 4.99 2.82 -8.39
CA ILE A 153 4.53 2.61 -7.02
C ILE A 153 5.74 2.59 -6.09
N GLN A 154 5.76 3.49 -5.10
CA GLN A 154 6.81 3.57 -4.10
C GLN A 154 6.28 3.04 -2.76
N SER A 155 7.07 2.23 -2.05
CA SER A 155 6.69 1.71 -0.73
C SER A 155 7.44 2.47 0.37
N VAL A 156 6.73 2.84 1.43
CA VAL A 156 7.27 3.55 2.59
C VAL A 156 6.95 2.73 3.83
N ASP A 157 7.98 2.28 4.53
CA ASP A 157 7.85 1.67 5.85
C ASP A 157 7.77 2.80 6.88
N VAL A 158 6.69 2.80 7.67
CA VAL A 158 6.35 3.89 8.59
C VAL A 158 6.82 3.58 10.01
N ALA A 159 6.52 2.38 10.49
CA ALA A 159 6.90 1.91 11.81
C ALA A 159 7.08 0.39 11.78
N GLY A 160 7.97 -0.12 12.62
CA GLY A 160 8.16 -1.54 12.78
C GLY A 160 8.79 -1.88 14.13
N GLY A 161 8.73 -3.15 14.48
CA GLY A 161 9.35 -3.65 15.70
C GLY A 161 9.27 -5.16 15.82
N ASP A 162 10.14 -5.69 16.67
CA ASP A 162 10.14 -7.09 17.05
C ASP A 162 8.94 -7.39 17.94
N VAL A 163 8.29 -8.51 17.65
CA VAL A 163 7.10 -8.99 18.35
C VAL A 163 7.27 -10.44 18.77
N SER A 164 6.60 -10.83 19.84
CA SER A 164 6.62 -12.20 20.35
C SER A 164 5.30 -12.62 20.95
N GLY A 165 5.09 -13.93 21.05
CA GLY A 165 3.86 -14.53 21.60
C GLY A 165 2.73 -14.69 20.58
N ALA A 166 1.52 -14.93 21.09
CA ALA A 166 0.35 -15.28 20.26
C ALA A 166 -0.36 -14.09 19.62
N GLY A 167 -0.02 -12.86 20.00
CA GLY A 167 -0.61 -11.67 19.40
C GLY A 167 -0.16 -10.38 20.07
N GLY A 168 -0.35 -9.28 19.35
CA GLY A 168 0.03 -7.94 19.78
C GLY A 168 -0.21 -6.92 18.67
N CYS A 169 -0.04 -5.64 19.01
CA CYS A 169 -0.24 -4.54 18.08
C CYS A 169 0.80 -3.45 18.29
N ILE A 170 1.21 -2.81 17.18
CA ILE A 170 1.84 -1.49 17.18
C ILE A 170 0.84 -0.47 16.62
N SER A 171 0.94 0.79 17.05
CA SER A 171 0.03 1.85 16.63
C SER A 171 0.81 3.09 16.26
N ILE A 172 0.33 3.81 15.25
CA ILE A 172 0.83 5.14 14.87
C ILE A 172 -0.30 6.14 14.87
N ALA A 173 0.04 7.38 15.19
CA ALA A 173 -0.86 8.52 15.08
C ALA A 173 -0.07 9.71 14.56
N GLY A 174 -0.64 10.41 13.58
CA GLY A 174 -0.07 11.63 13.01
C GLY A 174 1.23 11.43 12.22
N PHE A 175 1.46 10.26 11.61
CA PHE A 175 2.64 10.09 10.75
C PHE A 175 2.48 10.95 9.49
N HIS A 176 3.40 11.88 9.28
CA HIS A 176 3.34 12.84 8.18
C HIS A 176 3.90 12.25 6.88
N GLY A 177 3.19 12.46 5.78
CA GLY A 177 3.64 12.12 4.43
C GLY A 177 3.40 13.25 3.45
N THR A 178 4.32 13.43 2.51
CA THR A 178 4.20 14.44 1.44
C THR A 178 4.88 13.96 0.16
N VAL A 179 4.34 14.38 -0.99
CA VAL A 179 4.98 14.26 -2.30
C VAL A 179 4.71 15.52 -3.12
N THR A 180 5.71 15.98 -3.89
CA THR A 180 5.61 17.18 -4.71
C THR A 180 5.84 16.89 -6.19
N GLY A 181 5.47 17.85 -7.04
CA GLY A 181 5.51 17.72 -8.50
C GLY A 181 4.45 16.76 -9.04
N VAL A 182 3.41 16.43 -8.28
CA VAL A 182 2.37 15.49 -8.72
C VAL A 182 1.47 16.13 -9.77
N LEU A 183 1.31 15.43 -10.89
CA LEU A 183 0.24 15.65 -11.85
C LEU A 183 -0.73 14.47 -11.81
N GLY A 184 -2.00 14.75 -11.54
CA GLY A 184 -3.08 13.77 -11.41
C GLY A 184 -3.40 13.38 -9.97
N THR A 185 -4.18 12.32 -9.83
CA THR A 185 -4.61 11.74 -8.54
C THR A 185 -3.45 10.99 -7.88
N THR A 186 -3.22 11.24 -6.60
CA THR A 186 -2.33 10.41 -5.77
C THR A 186 -3.15 9.35 -5.07
N THR A 187 -2.64 8.13 -5.10
CA THR A 187 -3.25 6.98 -4.41
C THR A 187 -2.30 6.47 -3.34
N ILE A 188 -2.87 6.08 -2.20
CA ILE A 188 -2.16 5.50 -1.07
C ILE A 188 -2.80 4.15 -0.74
N ARG A 189 -2.00 3.09 -0.67
CA ARG A 189 -2.42 1.77 -0.21
C ARG A 189 -1.64 1.37 1.03
N PRO A 190 -2.24 1.46 2.23
CA PRO A 190 -1.65 1.00 3.46
C PRO A 190 -1.39 -0.51 3.44
N PHE A 191 -0.35 -0.96 4.13
CA PHE A 191 -0.08 -2.37 4.33
C PHE A 191 0.50 -2.66 5.72
N VAL A 192 0.25 -3.87 6.18
CA VAL A 192 0.92 -4.47 7.34
C VAL A 192 1.66 -5.71 6.86
N ARG A 193 2.96 -5.75 7.09
CA ARG A 193 3.84 -6.88 6.80
C ARG A 193 4.29 -7.50 8.11
N LEU A 194 4.21 -8.82 8.19
CA LEU A 194 4.70 -9.60 9.32
C LEU A 194 5.68 -10.64 8.79
N VAL A 195 6.87 -10.65 9.36
CA VAL A 195 7.94 -11.60 9.03
C VAL A 195 8.20 -12.45 10.27
N SER A 196 8.02 -13.77 10.19
CA SER A 196 8.34 -14.66 11.31
C SER A 196 9.87 -14.78 11.51
N GLY A 197 10.30 -15.26 12.67
CA GLY A 197 11.71 -15.59 12.91
C GLY A 197 12.27 -16.68 11.96
N SER A 198 11.42 -17.47 11.31
CA SER A 198 11.79 -18.42 10.25
C SER A 198 11.90 -17.79 8.85
N GLY A 199 11.50 -16.53 8.69
CA GLY A 199 11.49 -15.80 7.41
C GLY A 199 10.17 -15.89 6.63
N ASP A 200 9.16 -16.59 7.15
CA ASP A 200 7.83 -16.65 6.53
C ASP A 200 7.18 -15.26 6.58
N THR A 201 6.71 -14.78 5.44
CA THR A 201 6.21 -13.40 5.31
C THR A 201 4.76 -13.38 4.88
N VAL A 202 3.94 -12.64 5.61
CA VAL A 202 2.55 -12.35 5.25
C VAL A 202 2.31 -10.86 5.21
N VAL A 203 1.54 -10.39 4.22
CA VAL A 203 1.25 -8.98 4.02
C VAL A 203 -0.26 -8.79 3.86
N ALA A 204 -0.86 -7.97 4.72
CA ALA A 204 -2.24 -7.52 4.60
C ALA A 204 -2.26 -6.14 3.95
N TYR A 205 -3.00 -5.98 2.85
CA TYR A 205 -3.18 -4.70 2.18
C TYR A 205 -4.54 -4.09 2.55
N GLY A 206 -4.51 -2.86 3.06
CA GLY A 206 -5.70 -2.09 3.41
C GLY A 206 -6.41 -1.47 2.21
N PRO A 207 -7.55 -0.81 2.45
CA PRO A 207 -8.29 -0.09 1.43
C PRO A 207 -7.46 1.05 0.81
N LEU A 208 -7.74 1.36 -0.46
CA LEU A 208 -7.09 2.44 -1.19
C LEU A 208 -7.64 3.80 -0.72
N SER A 209 -6.76 4.77 -0.44
CA SER A 209 -7.10 6.18 -0.25
C SER A 209 -6.66 6.99 -1.46
N THR A 210 -7.47 7.96 -1.89
CA THR A 210 -7.23 8.77 -3.09
C THR A 210 -7.42 10.26 -2.78
N ASN A 211 -6.54 11.11 -3.34
CA ASN A 211 -6.66 12.57 -3.30
C ASN A 211 -7.18 13.16 -4.60
#